data_AF-A0A370TLD4-F1
#
_entry.id   AF-A0A370TLD4-F1
#
_cell.length_a   1.000
_cell.length_b   1.000
_cell.length_c   1.000
_cell.angle_alpha   90.00
_cell.angle_beta   90.00
_cell.angle_gamma   90.00
#
_symmetry.space_group_name_H-M   'P 1'
#
loop_
_entity.id
_entity.type
_entity.pdbx_description
1 polymer ?
#
loop_
_entity_poly.entity_id
_entity_poly.type
_entity_poly.pdbx_seq_one_letter_code
_entity_poly.pdbx_strand_id
1 'polypeptide(L)'
;MVKDEDRPTASKFHQQQQEDVITVANHEIWASVLTPRKVAEERRGGAHINVPVLVFWHGGGFIVGDRLYEPWWPDWLLEFALSQDAMIVAPDYRLLPEATGADVMDDMDAFWTWFLGALPSVAESESWSVRPNVDHIICAGHSAGGIIALHSALERPDAAVKAVVSLYGPLYGNVTELKMARPRKILGSWPPSPRQAEVNIRSYIKRTKGSAATDGEPEARSAA
;
A
#
# COMPACT_ATOMS: atom_id res chain seq x y z
N MET A 1 -26.79 5.66 9.57
CA MET A 1 -25.59 5.28 10.34
C MET A 1 -25.54 3.78 10.34
N VAL A 2 -24.63 3.19 9.57
CA VAL A 2 -24.34 1.76 9.63
C VAL A 2 -23.75 1.49 11.01
N LYS A 3 -24.18 0.43 11.69
CA LYS A 3 -23.64 0.07 13.00
C LYS A 3 -22.18 -0.32 12.85
N ASP A 4 -21.36 0.02 13.83
CA ASP A 4 -19.90 -0.22 13.80
C ASP A 4 -19.54 -1.71 13.60
N GLU A 5 -20.43 -2.60 14.03
CA GLU A 5 -20.30 -4.07 13.91
C GLU A 5 -20.46 -4.60 12.47
N ASP A 6 -20.98 -3.79 11.53
CA ASP A 6 -21.17 -4.18 10.12
C ASP A 6 -20.04 -3.67 9.20
N ARG A 7 -19.06 -2.92 9.73
CA ARG A 7 -17.94 -2.43 8.92
C ARG A 7 -17.23 -3.60 8.23
N PRO A 8 -16.91 -3.50 6.93
CA PRO A 8 -16.09 -4.49 6.24
C PRO A 8 -14.67 -4.39 6.79
N THR A 9 -14.42 -5.09 7.88
CA THR A 9 -13.09 -5.18 8.50
C THR A 9 -12.24 -6.19 7.75
N ALA A 10 -10.92 -6.15 7.97
CA ALA A 10 -9.98 -7.16 7.44
C ALA A 10 -10.41 -8.60 7.80
N SER A 11 -11.25 -8.75 8.83
CA SER A 11 -11.91 -9.99 9.25
C SER A 11 -12.82 -10.66 8.20
N LYS A 12 -13.14 -10.05 7.06
CA LYS A 12 -13.87 -10.71 5.96
C LYS A 12 -12.93 -11.34 4.93
N PHE A 13 -11.65 -11.00 4.96
CA PHE A 13 -10.62 -11.60 4.13
C PHE A 13 -9.91 -12.70 4.92
N HIS A 14 -9.52 -13.76 4.21
CA HIS A 14 -8.48 -14.65 4.68
C HIS A 14 -7.18 -14.02 4.23
N GLN A 15 -6.36 -13.58 5.17
CA GLN A 15 -4.96 -13.35 4.83
C GLN A 15 -4.41 -14.72 4.47
N GLN A 16 -4.16 -14.96 3.18
CA GLN A 16 -3.26 -16.04 2.82
C GLN A 16 -1.94 -15.59 3.43
N GLN A 17 -1.51 -16.22 4.53
CA GLN A 17 -0.27 -15.84 5.17
C GLN A 17 0.86 -16.16 4.22
N GLN A 18 1.18 -15.18 3.39
CA GLN A 18 2.46 -15.05 2.77
C GLN A 18 2.80 -13.57 2.79
N GLU A 19 3.77 -13.28 3.63
CA GLU A 19 4.48 -12.03 3.61
C GLU A 19 5.65 -12.29 2.66
N ASP A 20 5.46 -11.97 1.38
CA ASP A 20 6.53 -12.17 0.41
C ASP A 20 7.48 -10.98 0.46
N VAL A 21 8.77 -11.32 0.58
CA VAL A 21 9.86 -10.37 0.62
C VAL A 21 10.29 -10.07 -0.82
N ILE A 22 10.04 -8.84 -1.26
CA ILE A 22 10.56 -8.26 -2.48
C ILE A 22 11.88 -7.57 -2.13
N THR A 23 13.00 -8.02 -2.69
CA THR A 23 14.30 -7.38 -2.43
C THR A 23 14.58 -6.28 -3.45
N VAL A 24 14.77 -5.05 -2.98
CA VAL A 24 15.09 -3.86 -3.78
C VAL A 24 16.38 -3.24 -3.25
N ALA A 25 17.44 -3.18 -4.07
CA ALA A 25 18.73 -2.58 -3.67
C ALA A 25 19.26 -3.07 -2.30
N ASN A 26 19.15 -4.38 -2.02
CA ASN A 26 19.49 -5.04 -0.74
C ASN A 26 18.59 -4.65 0.46
N HIS A 27 17.39 -4.16 0.21
CA HIS A 27 16.36 -3.88 1.21
C HIS A 27 15.12 -4.75 0.95
N GLU A 28 14.45 -5.19 2.02
CA GLU A 28 13.29 -6.07 1.97
C GLU A 28 11.99 -5.27 2.07
N ILE A 29 11.10 -5.47 1.10
CA ILE A 29 9.78 -4.85 1.06
C ILE A 29 8.75 -5.96 1.08
N TRP A 30 7.74 -5.79 1.93
CA TRP A 30 6.73 -6.81 2.13
C TRP A 30 5.50 -6.55 1.25
N ALA A 31 4.94 -7.62 0.70
CA ALA A 31 3.61 -7.60 0.12
C ALA A 31 2.70 -8.57 0.86
N SER A 32 1.42 -8.21 1.01
CA SER A 32 0.40 -9.08 1.59
C SER A 32 -0.70 -9.37 0.60
N VAL A 33 -1.09 -10.64 0.54
CA VAL A 33 -2.16 -11.15 -0.32
C VAL A 33 -3.38 -11.51 0.53
N LEU A 34 -4.49 -10.84 0.27
CA LEU A 34 -5.75 -11.04 0.97
C LEU A 34 -6.79 -11.64 0.02
N THR A 35 -7.27 -12.83 0.36
CA THR A 35 -8.24 -13.57 -0.46
C THR A 35 -9.61 -13.56 0.23
N PRO A 36 -10.71 -13.26 -0.47
CA PRO A 36 -12.05 -13.36 0.11
C PRO A 36 -12.32 -14.76 0.68
N ARG A 37 -12.73 -14.87 1.96
CA ARG A 37 -12.94 -16.17 2.63
C ARG A 37 -13.91 -17.07 1.90
N LYS A 38 -15.04 -16.49 1.48
CA LYS A 38 -16.11 -17.20 0.78
C LYS A 38 -15.56 -17.96 -0.44
N VAL A 39 -14.76 -17.28 -1.25
CA VAL A 39 -14.14 -17.84 -2.46
C VAL A 39 -13.12 -18.91 -2.11
N ALA A 40 -12.29 -18.66 -1.10
CA ALA A 40 -11.29 -19.63 -0.65
C ALA A 40 -11.93 -20.92 -0.10
N GLU A 41 -13.02 -20.80 0.66
CA GLU A 41 -13.73 -21.90 1.31
C GLU A 41 -14.55 -22.74 0.33
N GLU A 42 -15.32 -22.10 -0.56
CA GLU A 42 -16.09 -22.78 -1.62
C GLU A 42 -15.19 -23.61 -2.55
N ARG A 43 -13.89 -23.31 -2.59
CA ARG A 43 -12.90 -23.94 -3.48
C ARG A 43 -11.92 -24.86 -2.77
N ARG A 44 -12.05 -25.10 -1.47
CA ARG A 44 -11.19 -26.08 -0.77
C ARG A 44 -11.39 -27.48 -1.38
N GLY A 45 -10.34 -28.02 -2.00
CA GLY A 45 -10.34 -29.35 -2.64
C GLY A 45 -10.88 -29.39 -4.07
N GLY A 46 -11.22 -28.24 -4.67
CA GLY A 46 -11.61 -28.11 -6.09
C GLY A 46 -10.45 -27.69 -7.00
N ALA A 47 -10.73 -27.56 -8.31
CA ALA A 47 -9.79 -26.95 -9.25
C ALA A 47 -9.52 -25.48 -8.89
N HIS A 48 -8.29 -25.01 -9.15
CA HIS A 48 -7.93 -23.62 -8.91
C HIS A 48 -8.73 -22.67 -9.81
N ILE A 49 -8.96 -21.44 -9.33
CA ILE A 49 -9.58 -20.36 -10.10
C ILE A 49 -8.71 -19.11 -10.10
N ASN A 50 -8.72 -18.39 -11.21
CA ASN A 50 -8.07 -17.10 -11.31
C ASN A 50 -9.10 -15.99 -11.05
N VAL A 51 -8.82 -15.11 -10.10
CA VAL A 51 -9.73 -14.01 -9.71
C VAL A 51 -9.15 -12.64 -10.04
N PRO A 52 -9.98 -11.61 -10.28
CA PRO A 52 -9.51 -10.23 -10.42
C PRO A 52 -8.62 -9.80 -9.25
N VAL A 53 -7.69 -8.87 -9.50
CA VAL A 53 -6.78 -8.37 -8.48
C VAL A 53 -6.98 -6.87 -8.25
N LEU A 54 -7.11 -6.50 -6.99
CA LEU A 54 -7.03 -5.12 -6.51
C LEU A 54 -5.65 -4.93 -5.86
N VAL A 55 -4.76 -4.17 -6.51
CA VAL A 55 -3.52 -3.72 -5.88
C VAL A 55 -3.82 -2.46 -5.07
N PHE A 56 -3.43 -2.41 -3.80
CA PHE A 56 -3.70 -1.26 -2.92
C PHE A 56 -2.42 -0.69 -2.28
N TRP A 57 -2.13 0.58 -2.57
CA TRP A 57 -1.03 1.34 -1.98
C TRP A 57 -1.51 2.20 -0.82
N HIS A 58 -0.90 2.03 0.35
CA HIS A 58 -1.24 2.81 1.54
C HIS A 58 -0.78 4.27 1.44
N GLY A 59 -1.47 5.16 2.15
CA GLY A 59 -1.13 6.57 2.30
C GLY A 59 -0.13 6.83 3.43
N GLY A 60 -0.21 8.01 4.05
CA GLY A 60 0.68 8.39 5.16
C GLY A 60 1.78 9.39 4.80
N GLY A 61 1.59 10.14 3.70
CA GLY A 61 2.49 11.23 3.32
C GLY A 61 3.92 10.78 3.00
N PHE A 62 4.09 9.50 2.66
CA PHE A 62 5.37 8.81 2.48
C PHE A 62 6.24 8.70 3.74
N ILE A 63 5.74 9.06 4.92
CA ILE A 63 6.55 9.09 6.15
C ILE A 63 6.06 8.13 7.23
N VAL A 64 4.84 7.60 7.10
CA VAL A 64 4.19 6.73 8.09
C VAL A 64 3.22 5.76 7.41
N GLY A 65 2.75 4.78 8.18
CA GLY A 65 1.79 3.78 7.76
C GLY A 65 2.43 2.46 7.35
N ASP A 66 1.57 1.49 7.07
CA ASP A 66 1.93 0.18 6.55
C ASP A 66 0.76 -0.37 5.71
N ARG A 67 1.05 -1.39 4.90
CA ARG A 67 0.11 -2.01 3.96
C ARG A 67 -1.15 -2.57 4.61
N LEU A 68 -1.14 -2.92 5.91
CA LEU A 68 -2.26 -3.53 6.62
C LEU A 68 -2.87 -2.61 7.70
N TYR A 69 -2.50 -1.32 7.75
CA TYR A 69 -3.06 -0.38 8.72
C TYR A 69 -4.57 -0.19 8.52
N GLU A 70 -5.37 -1.00 9.24
CA GLU A 70 -6.82 -1.15 9.07
C GLU A 70 -7.59 0.18 9.02
N PRO A 71 -7.31 1.18 9.89
CA PRO A 71 -8.07 2.43 9.90
C PRO A 71 -8.01 3.25 8.60
N TRP A 72 -7.09 2.94 7.68
CA TRP A 72 -6.93 3.66 6.42
C TRP A 72 -7.56 2.98 5.21
N TRP A 73 -8.13 1.78 5.39
CA TRP A 73 -8.82 1.10 4.31
C TRP A 73 -10.18 1.75 4.05
N PRO A 74 -10.49 2.11 2.79
CA PRO A 74 -11.82 2.57 2.46
C PRO A 74 -12.82 1.41 2.50
N ASP A 75 -13.81 1.46 3.40
CA ASP A 75 -14.84 0.42 3.55
C ASP A 75 -15.44 -0.01 2.19
N TRP A 76 -15.84 0.97 1.36
CA TRP A 76 -16.44 0.70 0.05
C TRP A 76 -15.50 -0.05 -0.91
N LEU A 77 -14.18 0.13 -0.77
CA LEU A 77 -13.20 -0.54 -1.62
C LEU A 77 -13.07 -2.02 -1.23
N LEU A 78 -13.12 -2.30 0.08
CA LEU A 78 -13.19 -3.66 0.60
C LEU A 78 -14.50 -4.34 0.19
N GLU A 79 -15.63 -3.66 0.30
CA GLU A 79 -16.93 -4.16 -0.18
C GLU A 79 -16.92 -4.45 -1.68
N PHE A 80 -16.32 -3.55 -2.46
CA PHE A 80 -16.19 -3.73 -3.90
C PHE A 80 -15.35 -4.98 -4.22
N ALA A 81 -14.17 -5.14 -3.60
CA ALA A 81 -13.34 -6.33 -3.78
C ALA A 81 -14.09 -7.62 -3.43
N LEU A 82 -14.81 -7.64 -2.30
CA LEU A 82 -15.66 -8.77 -1.91
C LEU A 82 -16.77 -9.06 -2.93
N SER A 83 -17.41 -8.03 -3.49
CA SER A 83 -18.49 -8.20 -4.47
C SER A 83 -18.03 -8.78 -5.81
N GLN A 84 -16.73 -8.62 -6.12
CA GLN A 84 -16.11 -9.08 -7.36
C GLN A 84 -15.30 -10.37 -7.16
N ASP A 85 -15.36 -10.97 -5.96
CA ASP A 85 -14.52 -12.10 -5.57
C ASP A 85 -13.02 -11.82 -5.79
N ALA A 86 -12.63 -10.54 -5.71
CA ALA A 86 -11.30 -10.07 -6.04
C ALA A 86 -10.31 -10.29 -4.89
N MET A 87 -9.12 -10.75 -5.24
CA MET A 87 -7.96 -10.78 -4.36
C MET A 87 -7.41 -9.37 -4.18
N ILE A 88 -6.95 -9.03 -2.98
CA ILE A 88 -6.24 -7.78 -2.71
C ILE A 88 -4.76 -8.10 -2.57
N VAL A 89 -3.89 -7.30 -3.21
CA VAL A 89 -2.45 -7.35 -3.00
C VAL A 89 -1.97 -5.97 -2.53
N ALA A 90 -1.45 -5.90 -1.31
CA ALA A 90 -1.05 -4.66 -0.67
C ALA A 90 0.46 -4.69 -0.37
N PRO A 91 1.27 -3.92 -1.11
CA PRO A 91 2.69 -3.74 -0.82
C PRO A 91 2.97 -2.60 0.18
N ASP A 92 4.07 -2.75 0.92
CA ASP A 92 4.76 -1.64 1.57
C ASP A 92 5.66 -0.89 0.57
N TYR A 93 6.20 0.25 1.01
CA TYR A 93 7.26 0.98 0.31
C TYR A 93 8.14 1.68 1.35
N ARG A 94 9.38 2.00 1.00
CA ARG A 94 10.30 2.68 1.90
C ARG A 94 9.78 4.08 2.24
N LEU A 95 9.89 4.44 3.52
CA LEU A 95 9.37 5.67 4.07
C LEU A 95 10.48 6.72 4.24
N LEU A 96 10.09 7.99 4.02
CA LEU A 96 10.88 9.16 4.31
C LEU A 96 10.96 9.41 5.84
N PRO A 97 12.01 10.08 6.33
CA PRO A 97 13.14 10.65 5.58
C PRO A 97 14.30 9.66 5.32
N GLU A 98 14.20 8.39 5.74
CA GLU A 98 15.27 7.40 5.58
C GLU A 98 15.49 6.99 4.13
N ALA A 99 14.42 6.98 3.35
CA ALA A 99 14.44 6.82 1.91
C ALA A 99 14.13 8.14 1.18
N THR A 100 14.32 8.14 -0.13
CA THR A 100 14.00 9.25 -1.01
C THR A 100 12.71 8.98 -1.81
N GLY A 101 12.19 10.00 -2.49
CA GLY A 101 11.08 9.79 -3.43
C GLY A 101 11.45 8.86 -4.58
N ALA A 102 12.72 8.84 -5.02
CA ALA A 102 13.18 7.92 -6.05
C ALA A 102 13.18 6.46 -5.56
N ASP A 103 13.60 6.25 -4.31
CA ASP A 103 13.54 4.94 -3.67
C ASP A 103 12.10 4.38 -3.64
N VAL A 104 11.10 5.20 -3.33
CA VAL A 104 9.69 4.79 -3.38
C VAL A 104 9.26 4.36 -4.78
N MET A 105 9.78 5.00 -5.83
CA MET A 105 9.49 4.63 -7.22
C MET A 105 10.21 3.33 -7.61
N ASP A 106 11.44 3.10 -7.14
CA ASP A 106 12.14 1.82 -7.32
C ASP A 106 11.38 0.68 -6.64
N ASP A 107 10.78 0.93 -5.47
CA ASP A 107 9.97 -0.04 -4.73
C ASP A 107 8.70 -0.40 -5.49
N MET A 108 8.04 0.60 -6.08
CA MET A 108 6.89 0.41 -6.95
C MET A 108 7.25 -0.46 -8.16
N ASP A 109 8.38 -0.17 -8.82
CA ASP A 109 8.85 -0.96 -9.96
C ASP A 109 9.16 -2.41 -9.56
N ALA A 110 9.90 -2.59 -8.47
CA ALA A 110 10.24 -3.93 -8.00
C ALA A 110 8.99 -4.74 -7.61
N PHE A 111 8.00 -4.10 -6.98
CA PHE A 111 6.71 -4.73 -6.68
C PHE A 111 6.04 -5.24 -7.96
N TRP A 112 5.91 -4.42 -9.00
CA TRP A 112 5.24 -4.84 -10.23
C TRP A 112 6.00 -5.94 -10.97
N THR A 113 7.34 -5.90 -10.93
CA THR A 113 8.19 -6.96 -11.47
C THR A 113 7.95 -8.28 -10.75
N TRP A 114 7.89 -8.26 -9.42
CA TRP A 114 7.53 -9.44 -8.62
C TRP A 114 6.09 -9.88 -8.86
N PHE A 115 5.14 -8.96 -8.91
CA PHE A 115 3.71 -9.22 -9.08
C PHE A 115 3.40 -9.93 -10.39
N LEU A 116 4.01 -9.50 -11.49
CA LEU A 116 3.77 -10.10 -12.81
C LEU A 116 4.57 -11.38 -13.03
N GLY A 117 5.77 -11.48 -12.44
CA GLY A 117 6.68 -12.61 -12.66
C GLY A 117 6.56 -13.72 -11.60
N ALA A 118 6.76 -13.36 -10.33
CA ALA A 118 6.95 -14.32 -9.25
C ALA A 118 5.64 -14.73 -8.56
N LEU A 119 4.71 -13.80 -8.35
CA LEU A 119 3.47 -14.07 -7.62
C LEU A 119 2.64 -15.22 -8.23
N PRO A 120 2.47 -15.36 -9.56
CA PRO A 120 1.77 -16.52 -10.12
C PRO A 120 2.45 -17.86 -9.81
N SER A 121 3.79 -17.89 -9.82
CA SER A 121 4.58 -19.08 -9.47
C SER A 121 4.49 -19.41 -7.98
N VAL A 122 4.49 -18.38 -7.12
CA VAL A 122 4.26 -18.54 -5.67
C VAL A 122 2.86 -19.14 -5.41
N ALA A 123 1.83 -18.60 -6.04
CA ALA A 123 0.46 -19.11 -5.92
C ALA A 123 0.35 -20.57 -6.38
N GLU A 124 1.19 -20.99 -7.33
CA GLU A 124 1.26 -22.38 -7.76
C GLU A 124 2.04 -23.28 -6.78
N SER A 125 3.24 -22.87 -6.33
CA SER A 125 4.07 -23.67 -5.42
C SER A 125 3.39 -23.90 -4.08
N GLU A 126 2.71 -22.87 -3.57
CA GLU A 126 1.97 -22.93 -2.31
C GLU A 126 0.56 -23.52 -2.48
N SER A 127 0.24 -24.05 -3.66
CA SER A 127 -1.02 -24.74 -3.95
C SER A 127 -2.27 -23.91 -3.63
N TRP A 128 -2.24 -22.61 -3.92
CA TRP A 128 -3.38 -21.74 -3.66
C TRP A 128 -4.58 -22.16 -4.51
N SER A 129 -5.73 -22.36 -3.85
CA SER A 129 -7.01 -22.65 -4.52
C SER A 129 -7.56 -21.47 -5.30
N VAL A 130 -7.15 -20.25 -4.93
CA VAL A 130 -7.51 -18.98 -5.56
C VAL A 130 -6.21 -18.31 -5.98
N ARG A 131 -6.06 -18.04 -7.26
CA ARG A 131 -4.85 -17.47 -7.87
C ARG A 131 -5.14 -16.09 -8.46
N PRO A 132 -4.14 -15.21 -8.55
CA PRO A 132 -4.31 -13.89 -9.14
C PRO A 132 -4.50 -14.00 -10.67
N ASN A 133 -5.49 -13.30 -11.20
CA ASN A 133 -5.60 -13.01 -12.63
C ASN A 133 -4.82 -11.72 -12.95
N VAL A 134 -3.56 -11.85 -13.34
CA VAL A 134 -2.68 -10.73 -13.68
C VAL A 134 -3.10 -9.97 -14.94
N ASP A 135 -4.08 -10.45 -15.71
CA ASP A 135 -4.65 -9.70 -16.84
C ASP A 135 -5.84 -8.81 -16.43
N HIS A 136 -6.30 -8.90 -15.17
CA HIS A 136 -7.50 -8.21 -14.70
C HIS A 136 -7.24 -7.47 -13.38
N ILE A 137 -6.50 -6.37 -13.50
CA ILE A 137 -5.99 -5.60 -12.35
C ILE A 137 -6.66 -4.23 -12.26
N ILE A 138 -7.04 -3.87 -11.03
CA ILE A 138 -7.32 -2.49 -10.61
C ILE A 138 -6.20 -2.08 -9.66
N CYS A 139 -5.66 -0.88 -9.84
CA CYS A 139 -4.69 -0.30 -8.89
C CYS A 139 -5.33 0.86 -8.15
N ALA A 140 -5.26 0.84 -6.82
CA ALA A 140 -5.86 1.84 -5.97
C ALA A 140 -4.87 2.34 -4.92
N GLY A 141 -5.12 3.53 -4.40
CA GLY A 141 -4.38 4.04 -3.26
C GLY A 141 -4.93 5.37 -2.79
N HIS A 142 -4.54 5.77 -1.58
CA HIS A 142 -4.99 7.02 -0.98
C HIS A 142 -3.84 7.94 -0.59
N SER A 143 -4.02 9.25 -0.71
CA SER A 143 -2.98 10.25 -0.40
C SER A 143 -1.66 9.91 -1.14
N ALA A 144 -0.56 9.67 -0.41
CA ALA A 144 0.72 9.20 -0.95
C ALA A 144 0.56 7.95 -1.85
N GLY A 145 -0.16 6.92 -1.39
CA GLY A 145 -0.43 5.73 -2.19
C GLY A 145 -1.30 6.00 -3.43
N GLY A 146 -2.10 7.07 -3.42
CA GLY A 146 -2.84 7.51 -4.60
C GLY A 146 -1.94 8.08 -5.71
N ILE A 147 -0.75 8.58 -5.36
CA ILE A 147 0.29 8.93 -6.34
C ILE A 147 0.93 7.65 -6.87
N ILE A 148 1.35 6.74 -5.99
CA ILE A 148 1.99 5.47 -6.38
C ILE A 148 1.08 4.65 -7.30
N ALA A 149 -0.23 4.59 -7.00
CA ALA A 149 -1.20 3.89 -7.83
C ALA A 149 -1.33 4.48 -9.25
N LEU A 150 -1.20 5.80 -9.40
CA LEU A 150 -1.20 6.44 -10.70
C LEU A 150 0.09 6.15 -11.48
N HIS A 151 1.25 6.32 -10.83
CA HIS A 151 2.53 6.01 -11.45
C HIS A 151 2.64 4.53 -11.81
N SER A 152 2.07 3.63 -11.01
CA SER A 152 1.98 2.20 -11.31
C SER A 152 1.38 1.96 -12.70
N ALA A 153 0.26 2.61 -13.03
CA ALA A 153 -0.36 2.42 -14.34
C ALA A 153 0.38 3.15 -15.49
N LEU A 154 1.05 4.27 -15.20
CA LEU A 154 1.74 5.07 -16.23
C LEU A 154 3.13 4.53 -16.58
N GLU A 155 3.86 4.06 -15.57
CA GLU A 155 5.26 3.62 -15.69
C GLU A 155 5.37 2.11 -15.88
N ARG A 156 4.32 1.34 -15.53
CA ARG A 156 4.22 -0.11 -15.77
C ARG A 156 3.09 -0.46 -16.75
N PRO A 157 3.19 -0.05 -18.03
CA PRO A 157 2.19 -0.41 -19.03
C PRO A 157 2.10 -1.92 -19.29
N ASP A 158 3.17 -2.66 -18.98
CA ASP A 158 3.24 -4.13 -19.00
C ASP A 158 2.27 -4.78 -17.98
N ALA A 159 1.99 -4.10 -16.86
CA ALA A 159 0.98 -4.55 -15.90
C ALA A 159 -0.46 -4.41 -16.43
N ALA A 160 -0.65 -3.69 -17.55
CA ALA A 160 -1.94 -3.55 -18.24
C ALA A 160 -3.13 -3.23 -17.31
N VAL A 161 -2.89 -2.41 -16.28
CA VAL A 161 -3.86 -1.98 -15.26
C VAL A 161 -5.13 -1.44 -15.94
N LYS A 162 -6.28 -2.02 -15.62
CA LYS A 162 -7.57 -1.71 -16.29
C LYS A 162 -8.21 -0.43 -15.76
N ALA A 163 -7.98 -0.13 -14.49
CA ALA A 163 -8.46 1.09 -13.86
C ALA A 163 -7.54 1.52 -12.71
N VAL A 164 -7.43 2.85 -12.53
CA VAL A 164 -6.75 3.45 -11.38
C VAL A 164 -7.77 4.17 -10.51
N VAL A 165 -7.71 3.93 -9.20
CA VAL A 165 -8.47 4.65 -8.18
C VAL A 165 -7.50 5.46 -7.31
N SER A 166 -7.33 6.75 -7.62
CA SER A 166 -6.53 7.67 -6.81
C SER A 166 -7.42 8.45 -5.85
N LEU A 167 -7.40 8.08 -4.56
CA LEU A 167 -8.19 8.73 -3.52
C LEU A 167 -7.40 9.90 -2.94
N TYR A 168 -7.82 11.12 -3.27
CA TYR A 168 -7.20 12.37 -2.80
C TYR A 168 -5.66 12.37 -2.91
N GLY A 169 -5.11 11.72 -3.94
CA GLY A 169 -3.69 11.74 -4.25
C GLY A 169 -3.26 13.15 -4.66
N PRO A 170 -2.19 13.71 -4.07
CA PRO A 170 -1.71 15.04 -4.47
C PRO A 170 -0.96 14.99 -5.80
N LEU A 171 -1.71 14.88 -6.91
CA LEU A 171 -1.19 14.73 -8.28
C LEU A 171 -0.66 16.03 -8.89
N TYR A 172 -1.17 17.17 -8.42
CA TYR A 172 -0.75 18.49 -8.90
C TYR A 172 -0.04 19.25 -7.80
N GLY A 173 1.29 19.16 -7.77
CA GLY A 173 2.12 19.85 -6.77
C GLY A 173 2.27 21.36 -7.01
N ASN A 174 1.82 21.87 -8.17
CA ASN A 174 1.94 23.29 -8.52
C ASN A 174 0.75 24.15 -8.09
N VAL A 175 0.11 23.79 -6.98
CA VAL A 175 -0.93 24.61 -6.33
C VAL A 175 -0.24 25.55 -5.35
N THR A 176 -0.41 26.87 -5.54
CA THR A 176 0.20 27.90 -4.69
C THR A 176 -0.09 27.67 -3.20
N GLU A 177 -1.32 27.29 -2.88
CA GLU A 177 -1.79 27.03 -1.52
C GLU A 177 -1.05 25.83 -0.88
N LEU A 178 -0.59 24.87 -1.68
CA LEU A 178 0.21 23.73 -1.21
C LEU A 178 1.71 24.07 -1.10
N LYS A 179 2.16 25.14 -1.76
CA LYS A 179 3.55 25.63 -1.71
C LYS A 179 3.81 26.68 -0.64
N MET A 180 2.77 27.34 -0.14
CA MET A 180 2.91 28.32 0.93
C MET A 180 3.18 27.63 2.27
N ALA A 181 4.40 27.80 2.78
CA ALA A 181 4.78 27.39 4.13
C ALA A 181 3.93 28.16 5.15
N ARG A 182 3.02 27.46 5.81
CA ARG A 182 2.22 28.00 6.91
C ARG A 182 1.95 26.91 7.94
N PRO A 183 1.85 27.25 9.23
CA PRO A 183 1.42 26.29 10.24
C PRO A 183 0.06 25.71 9.85
N ARG A 184 0.00 24.39 9.66
CA ARG A 184 -1.24 23.65 9.49
C ARG A 184 -1.25 22.58 10.57
N LYS A 185 -2.41 22.34 11.19
CA LYS A 185 -2.54 21.18 12.07
C LYS A 185 -2.38 19.92 11.23
N ILE A 186 -1.50 19.01 11.64
CA ILE A 186 -1.31 17.70 11.04
C ILE A 186 -1.80 16.70 12.08
N LEU A 187 -2.77 15.85 11.72
CA LEU A 187 -3.37 14.87 12.63
C LEU A 187 -3.80 15.48 13.99
N GLY A 188 -4.39 16.68 13.95
CA GLY A 188 -4.86 17.40 15.16
C GLY A 188 -3.81 18.22 15.91
N SER A 189 -2.52 17.99 15.66
CA SER A 189 -1.41 18.63 16.36
C SER A 189 -0.78 19.78 15.57
N TRP A 190 -0.30 20.81 16.27
CA TRP A 190 0.50 21.85 15.64
C TRP A 190 1.92 21.34 15.39
N PRO A 191 2.51 21.59 14.22
CA PRO A 191 3.89 21.23 13.96
C PRO A 191 4.81 22.04 14.88
N PRO A 192 5.97 21.48 15.27
CA PRO A 192 6.99 22.23 15.97
C PRO A 192 7.47 23.43 15.13
N SER A 193 8.10 24.42 15.78
CA SER A 193 8.70 25.54 15.04
C SER A 193 9.69 25.02 13.97
N PRO A 194 9.89 25.71 12.83
CA PRO A 194 10.77 25.23 11.77
C PRO A 194 12.18 24.83 12.25
N ARG A 195 12.75 25.60 13.18
CA ARG A 195 14.05 25.30 13.80
C ARG A 195 14.01 24.03 14.64
N GLN A 196 12.95 23.83 15.42
CA GLN A 196 12.78 22.62 16.22
C GLN A 196 12.53 21.39 15.33
N ALA A 197 11.74 21.54 14.27
CA ALA A 197 11.52 20.49 13.27
C ALA A 197 12.84 20.06 12.63
N GLU A 198 13.68 21.02 12.21
CA GLU A 198 14.99 20.73 11.63
C GLU A 198 15.91 19.98 12.62
N VAL A 199 15.93 20.39 13.89
CA VAL A 199 16.69 19.70 14.95
C VAL A 199 16.18 18.27 15.16
N ASN A 200 14.86 18.07 15.18
CA ASN A 200 14.26 16.75 15.34
C ASN A 200 14.64 15.83 14.18
N ILE A 201 14.44 16.28 12.94
CA ILE A 201 14.76 15.52 11.72
C ILE A 201 16.26 15.18 11.69
N ARG A 202 17.16 16.13 11.96
CA ARG A 202 18.60 15.86 11.98
C ARG A 202 18.99 14.85 13.06
N SER A 203 18.39 14.97 14.25
CA SER A 203 18.64 14.03 15.35
C SER A 203 18.11 12.64 15.02
N TYR A 204 16.93 12.55 14.39
CA TYR A 204 16.33 11.33 13.91
C TYR A 204 17.23 10.63 12.88
N ILE A 205 17.56 11.32 11.78
CA ILE A 205 18.40 10.79 10.70
C ILE A 205 19.77 10.31 11.23
N LYS A 206 20.34 11.01 12.22
CA LYS A 206 21.60 10.58 12.84
C LYS A 206 21.47 9.25 13.57
N ARG A 207 20.31 8.96 14.18
CA ARG A 207 20.04 7.69 14.87
C ARG A 207 19.67 6.56 13.91
N THR A 208 19.01 6.87 12.80
CA THR A 208 18.47 5.88 11.84
C THR A 208 19.35 5.70 10.61
N LYS A 209 20.58 6.23 10.62
CA LYS A 209 21.49 6.18 9.47
C LYS A 209 21.81 4.72 9.09
N GLY A 210 21.35 4.30 7.91
CA GLY A 210 21.60 2.97 7.34
C GLY A 210 20.44 1.98 7.46
N SER A 211 19.32 2.35 8.08
CA SER A 211 18.09 1.56 8.12
C SER A 211 16.97 2.29 7.36
N ALA A 212 16.44 1.69 6.29
CA ALA A 212 15.21 2.17 5.66
C ALA A 212 14.02 1.47 6.33
N ALA A 213 13.04 2.26 6.78
CA ALA A 213 11.83 1.73 7.37
C ALA A 213 10.72 1.64 6.31
N THR A 214 10.02 0.52 6.26
CA THR A 214 8.90 0.25 5.34
C THR A 214 7.53 0.29 6.02
N ASP A 215 7.52 0.38 7.35
CA ASP A 215 6.33 0.54 8.16
C ASP A 215 6.54 1.63 9.23
N GLY A 216 5.45 2.03 9.86
CA GLY A 216 5.54 2.84 11.06
C GLY A 216 4.18 3.30 11.53
N GLU A 217 3.85 2.95 12.78
CA GLU A 217 2.59 3.36 13.39
C GLU A 217 2.41 4.89 13.29
N PRO A 218 1.30 5.37 12.71
CA PRO A 218 1.13 6.79 12.41
C PRO A 218 1.31 7.72 13.62
N GLU A 219 0.85 7.30 14.79
CA GLU A 219 0.96 8.07 16.03
C GLU A 219 2.39 8.10 16.57
N ALA A 220 3.09 6.96 16.55
CA ALA A 220 4.44 6.86 17.07
C ALA A 220 5.47 7.59 16.19
N ARG A 221 5.34 7.46 14.87
CA ARG A 221 6.33 7.98 13.92
C ARG A 221 6.09 9.44 13.53
N SER A 222 4.85 9.94 13.59
CA SER A 222 4.57 11.37 13.37
C SER A 222 5.01 12.27 14.53
N ALA A 223 5.23 11.69 15.71
CA ALA A 223 5.68 12.39 16.91
C ALA A 223 7.21 12.47 17.08
N ALA A 224 7.97 11.71 16.28
CA ALA A 224 9.43 11.59 16.33
C ALA A 224 10.17 12.69 15.55
#